data_AF-A0A814NNF4-F1
#
_entry.id   AF-A0A814NNF4-F1
#
_cell.length_a   1.000
_cell.length_b   1.000
_cell.length_c   1.000
_cell.angle_alpha   90.00
_cell.angle_beta   90.00
_cell.angle_gamma   90.00
#
_symmetry.space_group_name_H-M   'P 1'
#
loop_
_entity.id
_entity.type
_entity.pdbx_description
1 polymer ?
#
loop_
_entity_poly.entity_id
_entity_poly.type
_entity_poly.pdbx_seq_one_letter_code
_entity_poly.pdbx_strand_id
1 'polypeptide(L)'
;MTKTITSTNSATTTKRTTKKKAKDPNAPKRFRTAYILFSVEKREEVKNDNPGLSAKEMLAELGAQWKAADAATKQRFQKLSDAEKSEYEEKMAAYKGEQGDKESASKENRKKKKSSKKDEIIDNGLDNSMED
;
A
#
# COMPACT_ATOMS: atom_id res chain seq x y z
N MET A 1 -26.51 -34.16 -14.80
CA MET A 1 -25.67 -33.68 -15.93
C MET A 1 -24.75 -32.60 -15.40
N THR A 2 -23.45 -32.86 -15.42
CA THR A 2 -22.36 -32.08 -14.84
C THR A 2 -22.11 -30.77 -15.60
N LYS A 3 -21.82 -29.69 -14.89
CA LYS A 3 -21.08 -28.54 -15.42
C LYS A 3 -19.93 -28.21 -14.48
N THR A 4 -18.79 -28.83 -14.76
CA THR A 4 -17.46 -28.39 -14.35
C THR A 4 -17.09 -27.10 -15.08
N ILE A 5 -16.67 -26.05 -14.37
CA ILE A 5 -15.74 -25.05 -14.90
C ILE A 5 -14.80 -24.62 -13.75
N THR A 6 -13.57 -25.09 -13.84
CA THR A 6 -12.40 -24.66 -13.07
C THR A 6 -12.04 -23.22 -13.44
N SER A 7 -11.77 -22.35 -12.47
CA SER A 7 -11.03 -21.11 -12.70
C SER A 7 -10.09 -20.84 -11.53
N THR A 8 -8.87 -21.35 -11.65
CA THR A 8 -7.74 -21.06 -10.78
C THR A 8 -6.93 -19.91 -11.38
N ASN A 9 -7.19 -18.68 -10.95
CA ASN A 9 -6.31 -17.55 -11.26
C ASN A 9 -5.10 -17.56 -10.31
N SER A 10 -4.06 -18.31 -10.67
CA SER A 10 -2.72 -18.15 -10.08
C SER A 10 -1.93 -17.16 -10.93
N ALA A 11 -2.02 -15.87 -10.59
CA ALA A 11 -1.23 -14.82 -11.21
C ALA A 11 0.05 -14.57 -10.38
N THR A 12 1.17 -14.88 -11.00
CA THR A 12 2.55 -14.65 -10.55
C THR A 12 2.79 -13.18 -10.19
N THR A 13 3.16 -12.90 -8.93
CA THR A 13 3.58 -11.55 -8.52
C THR A 13 5.10 -11.46 -8.45
N THR A 14 5.69 -10.93 -9.51
CA THR A 14 7.09 -10.49 -9.57
C THR A 14 7.36 -9.43 -8.49
N LYS A 15 8.23 -9.79 -7.53
CA LYS A 15 8.63 -8.97 -6.38
C LYS A 15 9.50 -7.79 -6.82
N ARG A 16 8.88 -6.69 -7.29
CA ARG A 16 9.57 -5.41 -7.48
C ARG A 16 9.92 -4.79 -6.12
N THR A 17 11.15 -5.03 -5.65
CA THR A 17 11.72 -4.41 -4.45
C THR A 17 12.22 -2.99 -4.76
N THR A 18 11.31 -2.07 -5.05
CA THR A 18 11.67 -0.64 -5.01
C THR A 18 11.88 -0.26 -3.55
N LYS A 19 13.15 -0.08 -3.12
CA LYS A 19 13.52 0.51 -1.83
C LYS A 19 12.76 1.84 -1.69
N LYS A 20 11.69 1.84 -0.89
CA LYS A 20 10.92 3.05 -0.59
C LYS A 20 11.87 4.02 0.09
N LYS A 21 12.08 5.20 -0.50
CA LYS A 21 12.83 6.29 0.14
C LYS A 21 12.20 6.55 1.51
N ALA A 22 13.02 6.60 2.55
CA ALA A 22 12.57 6.85 3.92
C ALA A 22 11.67 8.09 3.92
N LYS A 23 10.45 7.94 4.46
CA LYS A 23 9.59 9.10 4.74
C LYS A 23 10.25 9.86 5.89
N ASP A 24 10.20 11.20 5.82
CA ASP A 24 10.66 12.03 6.92
C ASP A 24 9.93 11.62 8.21
N PRO A 25 10.65 11.35 9.31
CA PRO A 25 10.05 10.93 10.57
C PRO A 25 9.02 11.93 11.12
N ASN A 26 9.17 13.20 10.75
CA ASN A 26 8.30 14.30 11.20
C ASN A 26 7.09 14.52 10.28
N ALA A 27 6.98 13.80 9.16
CA ALA A 27 5.83 13.93 8.28
C ALA A 27 4.57 13.35 8.95
N PRO A 28 3.43 14.07 8.90
CA PRO A 28 2.16 13.53 9.38
C PRO A 28 1.85 12.16 8.77
N LYS A 29 1.39 11.23 9.61
CA LYS A 29 0.99 9.88 9.17
C LYS A 29 -0.34 9.94 8.44
N ARG A 30 -0.48 9.18 7.34
CA ARG A 30 -1.72 9.12 6.55
C ARG A 30 -2.94 8.75 7.39
N PHE A 31 -4.08 9.36 7.07
CA PHE A 31 -5.39 8.99 7.59
C PHE A 31 -5.73 7.52 7.30
N ARG A 32 -6.56 6.91 8.15
CA ARG A 32 -7.06 5.56 7.94
C ARG A 32 -8.31 5.61 7.06
N THR A 33 -8.43 4.62 6.18
CA THR A 33 -9.64 4.45 5.36
C THR A 33 -10.75 3.79 6.19
N ALA A 34 -12.00 3.93 5.75
CA ALA A 34 -13.16 3.31 6.41
C ALA A 34 -12.96 1.81 6.70
N TYR A 35 -12.45 1.04 5.73
CA TYR A 35 -12.15 -0.38 5.91
C TYR A 35 -11.06 -0.65 6.96
N ILE A 36 -10.02 0.19 7.04
CA ILE A 36 -8.96 0.02 8.04
C ILE A 36 -9.50 0.31 9.44
N LEU A 37 -10.33 1.33 9.59
CA LEU A 37 -11.00 1.61 10.87
C LEU A 37 -11.88 0.44 11.30
N PHE A 38 -12.73 -0.06 10.40
CA PHE A 38 -13.55 -1.25 10.62
C PHE A 38 -12.71 -2.47 11.02
N SER A 39 -11.64 -2.74 10.27
CA SER A 39 -10.75 -3.88 10.53
C SER A 39 -10.04 -3.76 11.88
N VAL A 40 -9.67 -2.55 12.32
CA VAL A 40 -9.04 -2.34 13.63
C VAL A 40 -10.01 -2.66 14.76
N GLU A 41 -11.26 -2.20 14.65
CA GLU A 41 -12.31 -2.45 15.66
C GLU A 41 -12.70 -3.93 15.71
N LYS A 42 -12.90 -4.57 14.55
CA LYS A 42 -13.38 -5.95 14.45
C LYS A 42 -12.30 -7.02 14.56
N ARG A 43 -11.02 -6.69 14.35
CA ARG A 43 -9.94 -7.69 14.42
C ARG A 43 -9.80 -8.32 15.80
N GLU A 44 -9.99 -7.56 16.87
CA GLU A 44 -9.93 -8.13 18.23
C GLU A 44 -11.12 -9.06 18.50
N GLU A 45 -12.32 -8.75 18.00
CA GLU A 45 -13.47 -9.65 18.05
C GLU A 45 -13.17 -10.96 17.31
N VAL A 46 -12.75 -10.89 16.03
CA VAL A 46 -12.44 -12.07 15.21
C VAL A 46 -11.33 -12.93 15.84
N LYS A 47 -10.33 -12.29 16.46
CA LYS A 47 -9.24 -12.96 17.15
C LYS A 47 -9.71 -13.70 18.41
N ASN A 48 -10.65 -13.12 19.16
CA ASN A 48 -11.21 -13.74 20.35
C ASN A 48 -12.15 -14.90 20.01
N ASP A 49 -12.94 -14.75 18.94
CA ASP A 49 -13.85 -15.79 18.46
C ASP A 49 -13.09 -16.96 17.83
N ASN A 50 -11.92 -16.69 17.25
CA ASN A 50 -11.10 -17.68 16.57
C ASN A 50 -9.65 -17.68 17.08
N PRO A 51 -9.42 -18.13 18.32
CA PRO A 51 -8.08 -18.19 18.90
C PRO A 51 -7.27 -19.29 18.20
N GLY A 52 -6.53 -18.92 17.16
CA GLY A 52 -5.72 -19.85 16.37
C GLY A 52 -5.59 -19.48 14.90
N LEU A 53 -6.45 -18.59 14.39
CA LEU A 53 -6.34 -18.12 13.01
C LEU A 53 -5.08 -17.26 12.80
N SER A 54 -4.44 -17.46 11.65
CA SER A 54 -3.35 -16.61 11.21
C SER A 54 -3.86 -15.19 10.94
N ALA A 55 -3.00 -14.18 11.12
CA ALA A 55 -3.34 -12.80 10.79
C ALA A 55 -3.81 -12.62 9.34
N LYS A 56 -3.33 -13.46 8.41
CA LYS A 56 -3.77 -13.47 7.02
C LYS A 56 -5.23 -13.94 6.87
N GLU A 57 -5.61 -14.98 7.61
CA GLU A 57 -6.96 -15.56 7.58
C GLU A 57 -7.95 -14.61 8.25
N MET A 58 -7.58 -14.02 9.39
CA MET A 58 -8.38 -12.97 10.02
C MET A 58 -8.63 -11.78 9.09
N LEU A 59 -7.61 -11.35 8.32
CA LEU A 59 -7.78 -10.26 7.36
C LEU A 59 -8.67 -10.66 6.17
N ALA A 60 -8.63 -11.92 5.74
CA ALA A 60 -9.52 -12.42 4.70
C ALA A 60 -10.99 -12.44 5.18
N GLU A 61 -11.22 -12.90 6.41
CA GLU A 61 -12.53 -12.92 7.06
C GLU A 61 -13.09 -11.50 7.23
N LEU A 62 -12.30 -10.56 7.77
CA LEU A 62 -12.69 -9.15 7.87
C LEU A 62 -13.02 -8.52 6.51
N GLY A 63 -12.27 -8.91 5.46
CA GLY A 63 -12.54 -8.47 4.09
C GLY A 63 -13.88 -8.97 3.56
N ALA A 64 -14.26 -10.22 3.89
CA ALA A 64 -15.56 -10.78 3.55
C ALA A 64 -16.69 -10.09 4.33
N GLN A 65 -16.51 -9.89 5.64
CA GLN A 65 -17.46 -9.17 6.50
C GLN A 65 -17.68 -7.74 6.02
N TRP A 66 -16.63 -7.01 5.63
CA TRP A 66 -16.78 -5.65 5.10
C TRP A 66 -17.56 -5.62 3.78
N LYS A 67 -17.36 -6.59 2.89
CA LYS A 67 -18.15 -6.68 1.65
C LYS A 67 -19.63 -6.91 1.97
N ALA A 68 -19.91 -7.80 2.92
CA ALA A 68 -21.26 -8.13 3.39
C ALA A 68 -21.88 -7.06 4.30
N ALA A 69 -21.09 -6.14 4.86
CA ALA A 69 -21.57 -5.12 5.79
C ALA A 69 -22.65 -4.23 5.16
N ASP A 70 -23.59 -3.84 5.99
CA ASP A 70 -24.71 -2.97 5.64
C ASP A 70 -24.24 -1.54 5.30
N ALA A 71 -25.10 -0.81 4.59
CA ALA A 71 -24.80 0.55 4.17
C ALA A 71 -24.61 1.50 5.36
N ALA A 72 -25.33 1.30 6.49
CA ALA A 72 -25.22 2.16 7.65
C ALA A 72 -23.87 1.97 8.36
N THR A 73 -23.42 0.73 8.53
CA THR A 73 -22.07 0.43 9.03
C THR A 73 -21.01 1.03 8.13
N LYS A 74 -21.10 0.82 6.81
CA LYS A 74 -20.15 1.41 5.85
C LYS A 74 -20.13 2.93 5.93
N GLN A 75 -21.29 3.57 6.05
CA GLN A 75 -21.42 5.02 6.16
C GLN A 75 -20.86 5.56 7.47
N ARG A 76 -21.05 4.87 8.60
CA ARG A 76 -20.45 5.24 9.90
C ARG A 76 -18.93 5.30 9.79
N PHE A 77 -18.30 4.27 9.24
CA PHE A 77 -16.85 4.22 9.06
C PHE A 77 -16.35 5.19 7.99
N GLN A 78 -17.15 5.49 6.97
CA GLN A 78 -16.82 6.53 6.00
C GLN A 78 -16.75 7.91 6.67
N LYS A 79 -17.74 8.27 7.49
CA LYS A 79 -17.73 9.55 8.24
C LYS A 79 -16.53 9.66 9.17
N LEU A 80 -16.16 8.58 9.86
CA LEU A 80 -14.95 8.54 10.70
C LEU A 80 -13.67 8.73 9.87
N SER A 81 -13.60 8.08 8.70
CA SER A 81 -12.47 8.22 7.78
C SER A 81 -12.36 9.64 7.22
N ASP A 82 -13.48 10.26 6.87
CA ASP A 82 -13.52 11.63 6.36
C ASP A 82 -13.09 12.65 7.43
N ALA A 83 -13.46 12.41 8.70
CA ALA A 83 -12.96 13.21 9.83
C ALA A 83 -11.44 13.07 10.01
N GLU A 84 -10.90 11.84 10.05
CA GLU A 84 -9.44 11.63 10.13
C GLU A 84 -8.71 12.24 8.92
N LYS A 85 -9.33 12.22 7.74
CA LYS A 85 -8.78 12.81 6.51
C LYS A 85 -8.68 14.33 6.64
N SER A 86 -9.72 15.00 7.13
CA SER A 86 -9.69 16.45 7.35
C SER A 86 -8.55 16.85 8.29
N GLU A 87 -8.41 16.16 9.43
CA GLU A 87 -7.32 16.42 10.36
C GLU A 87 -5.93 16.17 9.74
N TYR A 88 -5.82 15.13 8.92
CA TYR A 88 -4.57 14.85 8.22
C TYR A 88 -4.21 15.96 7.23
N GLU A 89 -5.19 16.50 6.51
CA GLU A 89 -4.99 17.60 5.56
C GLU A 89 -4.53 18.87 6.26
N GLU A 90 -5.12 19.21 7.42
CA GLU A 90 -4.68 20.33 8.26
C GLU A 90 -3.24 20.14 8.77
N LYS A 91 -2.94 18.96 9.33
CA LYS A 91 -1.58 18.62 9.81
C LYS A 91 -0.56 18.65 8.68
N MET A 92 -0.93 18.17 7.49
CA MET A 92 -0.09 18.22 6.30
C MET A 92 0.11 19.63 5.76
N ALA A 93 -0.90 20.50 5.83
CA ALA A 93 -0.78 21.90 5.45
C ALA A 93 0.21 22.63 6.37
N ALA A 94 0.11 22.42 7.69
CA ALA A 94 1.07 22.95 8.67
C ALA A 94 2.50 22.43 8.40
N TYR A 95 2.65 21.12 8.21
CA TYR A 95 3.95 20.50 7.90
C TYR A 95 4.57 21.04 6.61
N LYS A 96 3.77 21.24 5.55
CA LYS A 96 4.26 21.77 4.28
C LYS A 96 4.69 23.23 4.40
N GLY A 97 3.96 24.03 5.18
CA GLY A 97 4.37 25.41 5.51
C GLY A 97 5.74 25.46 6.18
N GLU A 98 5.99 24.55 7.12
CA GLU A 98 7.28 24.45 7.85
C GLU A 98 8.43 23.82 7.02
N GLN A 99 8.10 23.01 6.01
CA GLN A 99 9.07 22.35 5.11
C GLN A 99 9.53 23.24 3.95
N GLY A 100 8.82 24.33 3.64
CA GLY A 100 9.19 25.30 2.62
C GLY A 100 10.60 25.88 2.79
N ASP A 101 11.05 25.99 4.04
CA ASP A 101 12.40 26.49 4.38
C ASP A 101 13.52 25.44 4.23
N LYS A 102 13.19 24.15 4.08
CA LYS A 102 14.16 23.04 4.10
C LYS A 102 14.34 22.34 2.76
N GLU A 103 13.42 22.48 1.80
CA GLU A 103 13.47 21.74 0.53
C GLU A 103 14.41 22.34 -0.54
N SER A 104 14.79 23.62 -0.41
CA SER A 104 15.67 24.32 -1.38
C SER A 104 17.10 23.76 -1.42
N ALA A 105 17.60 23.13 -0.35
CA ALA A 105 18.95 22.55 -0.30
C ALA A 105 19.07 21.15 -0.93
N SER A 106 17.96 20.41 -1.09
CA SER A 106 17.99 19.00 -1.53
C SER A 106 18.01 18.82 -3.06
N LYS A 107 17.61 19.83 -3.85
CA LYS A 107 17.43 19.68 -5.30
C LYS A 107 18.73 19.85 -6.11
N GLU A 108 19.69 20.64 -5.62
CA GLU A 108 20.99 20.90 -6.29
C GLU A 108 21.82 19.60 -6.47
N ASN A 109 21.87 18.74 -5.44
CA ASN A 109 22.71 17.54 -5.46
C ASN A 109 22.20 16.40 -6.37
N ARG A 110 20.97 16.48 -6.87
CA ARG A 110 20.36 15.43 -7.70
C ARG A 110 20.75 15.52 -9.18
N LYS A 111 21.22 16.67 -9.66
CA LYS A 111 21.52 16.89 -11.09
C LYS A 111 22.92 16.40 -11.48
N LYS A 112 23.92 16.48 -10.59
CA LYS A 112 25.30 16.04 -10.86
C LYS A 112 25.51 14.52 -10.96
N LYS A 113 24.67 13.68 -10.35
CA LYS A 113 24.84 12.20 -10.38
C LYS A 113 24.18 11.49 -11.56
N LYS A 114 23.34 12.18 -12.35
CA LYS A 114 22.61 11.56 -13.49
C LYS A 114 23.42 11.54 -14.79
N SER A 115 24.47 12.35 -14.92
CA SER A 115 25.26 12.43 -16.16
C SER A 115 26.37 11.38 -16.27
N SER A 116 26.74 10.68 -15.20
CA SER A 116 27.93 9.80 -15.19
C SER A 116 27.63 8.29 -15.31
N LYS A 117 26.38 7.87 -15.56
CA LYS A 117 25.97 6.45 -15.53
C LYS A 117 25.33 5.96 -16.84
N LYS A 118 25.32 6.78 -17.90
CA LYS A 118 24.61 6.46 -19.15
C LYS A 118 25.50 5.87 -20.25
N ASP A 119 26.82 5.84 -20.08
CA ASP A 119 27.76 5.53 -21.17
C ASP A 119 28.43 4.14 -21.11
N GLU A 120 27.99 3.23 -20.23
CA GLU A 120 28.80 2.02 -19.90
C GLU A 120 28.18 0.64 -20.20
N ILE A 121 27.08 0.51 -20.95
CA ILE A 121 26.52 -0.83 -21.26
C ILE A 121 26.16 -0.94 -22.75
N ILE A 122 27.18 -1.24 -23.56
CA ILE A 122 27.09 -1.82 -24.91
C ILE A 122 27.96 -3.09 -24.88
N ASP A 123 27.46 -4.16 -25.51
CA ASP A 123 28.18 -5.33 -26.07
C ASP A 123 28.24 -6.68 -25.28
N ASN A 124 28.07 -7.77 -26.06
CA ASN A 124 28.16 -9.22 -25.78
C ASN A 124 26.90 -9.91 -25.20
N GLY A 125 26.14 -10.78 -25.89
CA GLY A 125 26.41 -11.69 -27.02
C GLY A 125 26.39 -13.16 -26.53
N LEU A 126 25.76 -14.08 -27.31
CA LEU A 126 25.60 -15.56 -27.18
C LEU A 126 24.24 -16.04 -26.60
N ASP A 127 23.31 -16.52 -27.45
CA ASP A 127 23.24 -17.88 -28.04
C ASP A 127 22.56 -18.90 -27.10
N ASN A 128 21.34 -19.33 -27.46
CA ASN A 128 20.98 -20.75 -27.36
C ASN A 128 19.91 -21.11 -28.42
N SER A 129 20.38 -21.79 -29.46
CA SER A 129 19.71 -22.72 -30.42
C SER A 129 18.42 -23.37 -29.86
N MET A 130 17.27 -23.41 -30.53
CA MET A 130 16.89 -24.15 -31.75
C MET A 130 17.16 -25.67 -31.66
N GLU A 131 16.12 -26.47 -31.34
CA GLU A 131 15.48 -27.51 -32.18
C GLU A 131 14.44 -28.35 -31.40
N ASP A 132 13.54 -29.00 -32.16
CA ASP A 132 12.42 -29.90 -31.81
C ASP A 132 12.83 -31.16 -31.01
#